data_AF-D8PSJ9-F1
#
_entry.id   AF-D8PSJ9-F1
#
_cell.length_a   1.000
_cell.length_b   1.000
_cell.length_c   1.000
_cell.angle_alpha   90.00
_cell.angle_beta   90.00
_cell.angle_gamma   90.00
#
_symmetry.space_group_name_H-M   'P 1'
#
loop_
_entity.id
_entity.type
_entity.pdbx_description
1 polymer ?
#
loop_
_entity_poly.entity_id
_entity_poly.type
_entity_poly.pdbx_seq_one_letter_code
_entity_poly.pdbx_strand_id
1 'polypeptide(L)'
;MAANDWKTALQTYAAFPDPSVLPKDVYHSHSDHTLTLYAQWPKSTYHMIVIPRIRPPSTGARLLNLRTLLHGDKQQAEEVIDQLKDDADEVVEWIQEQMDKKQGYRWNIWLGFMANPSVNHLALHVVSGDLVSEHMKNKRHYNEFHPKNGYFIRLKHVLEWFEADAPGYWSMVTRLDPVEYERKLQEPLECFHCYEEFRTMPRLKAHLKEHMERTKERELARMEGKKRIERAFEASRKRKIEAEAREKALEDAGSSSE
;
A
#
# COMPACT_ATOMS: atom_id res chain seq x y z
N MET A 1 33.27 13.03 4.75
CA MET A 1 31.98 12.58 4.19
C MET A 1 32.12 11.08 3.96
N ALA A 2 31.58 10.26 4.87
CA ALA A 2 31.60 8.81 4.69
C ALA A 2 30.87 8.48 3.39
N ALA A 3 31.42 7.57 2.59
CA ALA A 3 30.75 7.07 1.41
C ALA A 3 29.34 6.60 1.83
N ASN A 4 28.29 7.24 1.30
CA ASN A 4 26.91 6.81 1.52
C ASN A 4 26.75 5.41 0.91
N ASP A 5 26.94 4.37 1.72
CA ASP A 5 26.55 3.03 1.35
C ASP A 5 25.02 3.01 1.32
N TRP A 6 24.47 3.03 0.11
CA TRP A 6 23.02 3.03 -0.14
C TRP A 6 22.32 1.87 0.57
N LYS A 7 23.02 0.76 0.87
CA LYS A 7 22.47 -0.34 1.65
C LYS A 7 22.11 0.05 3.08
N THR A 8 22.83 0.99 3.69
CA THR A 8 22.64 1.41 5.09
C THR A 8 21.95 2.77 5.25
N ALA A 9 21.50 3.36 4.13
CA ALA A 9 20.87 4.68 4.14
C ALA A 9 19.64 4.73 5.06
N LEU A 10 18.77 3.71 5.00
CA LEU A 10 17.57 3.64 5.83
C LEU A 10 17.89 3.50 7.33
N GLN A 11 18.93 2.73 7.69
CA GLN A 11 19.41 2.65 9.07
C GLN A 11 19.87 4.01 9.59
N THR A 12 20.60 4.76 8.77
CA THR A 12 21.04 6.10 9.11
C THR A 12 19.84 7.01 9.39
N TYR A 13 18.81 6.94 8.54
CA TYR A 13 17.58 7.73 8.72
C TYR A 13 16.82 7.32 9.98
N ALA A 14 16.67 6.02 10.23
CA ALA A 14 16.00 5.47 11.39
C ALA A 14 16.69 5.79 12.73
N ALA A 15 17.98 6.12 12.71
CA ALA A 15 18.76 6.48 13.89
C ALA A 15 18.69 7.98 14.24
N PHE A 16 18.14 8.83 13.37
CA PHE A 16 18.06 10.26 13.67
C PHE A 16 17.18 10.54 14.91
N PRO A 17 17.65 11.36 15.87
CA PRO A 17 16.83 11.79 16.99
C PRO A 17 15.57 12.54 16.56
N ASP A 18 15.72 13.43 15.57
CA ASP A 18 14.65 14.16 14.91
C ASP A 18 14.75 13.93 13.39
N PRO A 19 13.87 13.10 12.80
CA PRO A 19 13.88 12.81 11.37
C PRO A 19 13.40 13.97 10.50
N SER A 20 12.80 15.03 11.06
CA SER A 20 12.30 16.18 10.30
C SER A 20 13.41 16.99 9.62
N VAL A 21 14.68 16.77 10.02
CA VAL A 21 15.87 17.36 9.40
C VAL A 21 16.22 16.74 8.05
N LEU A 22 15.61 15.60 7.70
CA LEU A 22 15.83 14.95 6.42
C LEU A 22 15.31 15.80 5.25
N PRO A 23 15.89 15.64 4.03
CA PRO A 23 15.40 16.34 2.85
C PRO A 23 13.90 16.11 2.59
N LYS A 24 13.18 17.14 2.15
CA LYS A 24 11.70 17.11 1.94
C LYS A 24 11.25 16.11 0.86
N ASP A 25 12.14 15.75 -0.06
CA ASP A 25 11.93 14.74 -1.10
C ASP A 25 12.23 13.31 -0.61
N VAL A 26 12.70 13.17 0.63
CA VAL A 26 12.94 11.89 1.32
C VAL A 26 11.93 11.71 2.45
N TYR A 27 11.74 12.72 3.28
CA TYR A 27 10.89 12.70 4.47
C TYR A 27 9.41 12.98 4.18
N HIS A 28 8.52 12.23 4.81
CA HIS A 28 7.08 12.51 4.82
C HIS A 28 6.55 12.84 6.21
N SER A 29 6.65 11.88 7.14
CA SER A 29 6.17 12.00 8.53
C SER A 29 6.95 11.04 9.43
N HIS A 30 6.79 11.17 10.74
CA HIS A 30 7.32 10.20 11.70
C HIS A 30 6.48 10.17 12.97
N SER A 31 6.52 9.03 13.66
CA SER A 31 6.02 8.85 15.02
C SER A 31 7.20 8.64 15.98
N ASP A 32 6.90 8.33 17.25
CA ASP A 32 7.94 7.90 18.20
C ASP A 32 8.60 6.58 17.77
N HIS A 33 7.87 5.75 17.04
CA HIS A 33 8.25 4.38 16.69
C HIS A 33 8.65 4.20 15.23
N THR A 34 8.07 4.94 14.29
CA THR A 34 8.34 4.75 12.86
C THR A 34 8.72 6.05 12.15
N LEU A 35 9.22 5.90 10.93
CA LEU A 35 9.57 6.96 10.00
C LEU A 35 9.00 6.62 8.62
N THR A 36 8.22 7.53 8.06
CA THR A 36 7.62 7.41 6.74
C THR A 36 8.40 8.23 5.73
N LEU A 37 8.82 7.58 4.64
CA LEU A 37 9.68 8.14 3.62
C LEU A 37 9.08 7.97 2.22
N TYR A 38 9.41 8.92 1.33
CA TYR A 38 9.24 8.76 -0.10
C TYR A 38 10.29 7.78 -0.64
N ALA A 39 9.85 6.76 -1.37
CA ALA A 39 10.78 5.85 -2.02
C ALA A 39 11.57 6.60 -3.10
N GLN A 40 12.89 6.61 -3.00
CA GLN A 40 13.78 7.33 -3.94
C GLN A 40 13.81 6.71 -5.34
N TRP A 41 13.39 5.45 -5.45
CA TRP A 41 13.26 4.72 -6.71
C TRP A 41 11.87 4.07 -6.81
N PRO A 42 10.80 4.87 -6.91
CA PRO A 42 9.44 4.39 -6.77
C PRO A 42 9.12 3.37 -7.87
N LYS A 43 8.47 2.25 -7.52
CA LYS A 43 8.14 1.18 -8.49
C LYS A 43 6.75 1.30 -9.10
N SER A 44 5.95 2.23 -8.58
CA SER A 44 4.60 2.58 -9.03
C SER A 44 4.40 4.09 -8.95
N THR A 45 3.22 4.55 -9.36
CA THR A 45 2.79 5.96 -9.27
C THR A 45 2.94 6.51 -7.85
N TYR A 46 2.51 5.75 -6.84
CA TYR A 46 2.76 6.04 -5.43
C TYR A 46 3.57 4.91 -4.82
N HIS A 47 4.68 5.25 -4.17
CA HIS A 47 5.51 4.28 -3.47
C HIS A 47 6.16 4.97 -2.28
N MET A 48 5.72 4.56 -1.10
CA MET A 48 6.23 5.02 0.18
C MET A 48 6.80 3.85 0.96
N ILE A 49 7.66 4.13 1.91
CA ILE A 49 8.20 3.13 2.82
C ILE A 49 8.03 3.62 4.25
N VAL A 50 7.50 2.75 5.11
CA VAL A 50 7.41 2.97 6.54
C VAL A 50 8.46 2.08 7.18
N ILE A 51 9.34 2.67 7.99
CA ILE A 51 10.45 1.96 8.62
C ILE A 51 10.42 2.15 10.14
N PRO A 52 10.80 1.14 10.94
CA PRO A 52 10.89 1.31 12.38
C PRO A 52 12.11 2.17 12.70
N ARG A 53 12.00 3.01 13.72
CA ARG A 53 13.10 3.80 14.27
C ARG A 53 13.99 2.91 15.12
N ILE A 54 15.27 3.27 15.24
CA ILE A 54 16.20 2.55 16.09
C ILE A 54 16.11 3.14 17.50
N ARG A 55 15.23 2.57 18.32
CA ARG A 55 14.99 2.96 19.71
C ARG A 55 15.06 1.73 20.62
N PRO A 56 15.57 1.86 21.86
CA PRO A 56 15.49 0.78 22.85
C PRO A 56 14.04 0.29 23.03
N PRO A 57 13.81 -1.03 23.18
CA PRO A 57 14.81 -2.10 23.29
C PRO A 57 15.35 -2.59 21.93
N SER A 58 14.76 -2.16 20.81
CA SER A 58 15.19 -2.58 19.48
C SER A 58 16.55 -2.00 19.08
N THR A 59 17.31 -2.76 18.31
CA THR A 59 18.61 -2.34 17.77
C THR A 59 18.62 -2.43 16.25
N GLY A 60 19.48 -1.66 15.58
CA GLY A 60 19.61 -1.73 14.12
C GLY A 60 19.93 -3.13 13.59
N ALA A 61 20.63 -3.95 14.38
CA ALA A 61 20.91 -5.35 14.05
C ALA A 61 19.66 -6.24 14.08
N ARG A 62 18.67 -5.93 14.93
CA ARG A 62 17.38 -6.63 14.99
C ARG A 62 16.41 -6.19 13.89
N LEU A 63 16.59 -4.97 13.39
CA LEU A 63 15.73 -4.34 12.38
C LEU A 63 16.33 -4.39 10.97
N LEU A 64 17.19 -5.36 10.64
CA LEU A 64 17.83 -5.44 9.32
C LEU A 64 16.84 -5.73 8.18
N ASN A 65 15.87 -6.60 8.42
CA ASN A 65 14.84 -7.02 7.48
C ASN A 65 13.80 -7.88 8.21
N LEU A 66 12.74 -8.29 7.50
CA LEU A 66 11.64 -9.07 8.07
C LEU A 66 12.12 -10.41 8.64
N ARG A 67 13.02 -11.11 7.93
CA ARG A 67 13.57 -12.39 8.40
C ARG A 67 14.30 -12.22 9.73
N THR A 68 15.18 -11.22 9.84
CA THR A 68 15.91 -10.96 11.08
C THR A 68 14.96 -10.63 12.22
N LEU A 69 13.95 -9.78 12.00
CA LEU A 69 12.95 -9.43 13.00
C LEU A 69 12.23 -10.69 13.52
N LEU A 70 11.69 -11.52 12.61
CA LEU A 70 10.87 -12.69 12.95
C LEU A 70 11.63 -13.83 13.63
N HIS A 71 12.97 -13.88 13.49
CA HIS A 71 13.82 -14.85 14.20
C HIS A 71 14.23 -14.41 15.62
N GLY A 72 13.80 -13.24 16.08
CA GLY A 72 14.01 -12.82 17.47
C GLY A 72 12.82 -13.15 18.36
N ASP A 73 12.59 -12.26 19.31
CA ASP A 73 11.43 -12.34 20.18
C ASP A 73 10.14 -12.11 19.38
N LYS A 74 9.20 -13.06 19.49
CA LYS A 74 7.95 -13.05 18.72
C LYS A 74 7.06 -11.87 19.11
N GLN A 75 6.95 -11.56 20.41
CA GLN A 75 6.11 -10.47 20.89
C GLN A 75 6.65 -9.11 20.42
N GLN A 76 7.96 -8.87 20.55
CA GLN A 76 8.57 -7.64 20.04
C GLN A 76 8.45 -7.53 18.51
N ALA A 77 8.52 -8.65 17.79
CA ALA A 77 8.30 -8.64 16.35
C ALA A 77 6.87 -8.23 16.00
N GLU A 78 5.87 -8.74 16.72
CA GLU A 78 4.47 -8.39 16.56
C GLU A 78 4.24 -6.89 16.81
N GLU A 79 4.74 -6.38 17.95
CA GLU A 79 4.65 -4.95 18.31
C GLU A 79 5.23 -4.03 17.24
N VAL A 80 6.39 -4.40 16.66
CA VAL A 80 7.00 -3.62 15.56
C VAL A 80 6.15 -3.68 14.30
N ILE A 81 5.57 -4.83 13.96
CA ILE A 81 4.71 -4.98 12.78
C ILE A 81 3.41 -4.18 12.93
N ASP A 82 2.82 -4.16 14.13
CA ASP A 82 1.62 -3.37 14.44
C ASP A 82 1.90 -1.87 14.35
N GLN A 83 3.00 -1.38 14.93
CA GLN A 83 3.41 0.02 14.81
C GLN A 83 3.61 0.44 13.35
N LEU A 84 4.23 -0.43 12.54
CA LEU A 84 4.38 -0.20 11.10
C LEU A 84 3.03 -0.18 10.37
N LYS A 85 2.11 -1.06 10.76
CA LYS A 85 0.77 -1.14 10.17
C LYS A 85 -0.02 0.14 10.45
N ASP A 86 -0.04 0.61 11.69
CA ASP A 86 -0.81 1.79 12.08
C ASP A 86 -0.35 3.04 11.31
N ASP A 87 0.96 3.30 11.27
CA ASP A 87 1.50 4.41 10.49
C ASP A 87 1.34 4.20 8.96
N ALA A 88 1.30 2.94 8.49
CA ALA A 88 1.02 2.65 7.09
C ALA A 88 -0.45 2.86 6.68
N ASP A 89 -1.39 2.70 7.61
CA ASP A 89 -2.81 3.00 7.35
C ASP A 89 -3.01 4.50 7.09
N GLU A 90 -2.31 5.38 7.82
CA GLU A 90 -2.28 6.83 7.53
C GLU A 90 -1.70 7.11 6.14
N VAL A 91 -0.65 6.39 5.74
CA VAL A 91 -0.07 6.51 4.39
C VAL A 91 -1.04 6.06 3.31
N VAL A 92 -1.82 5.00 3.56
CA VAL A 92 -2.87 4.54 2.64
C VAL A 92 -3.92 5.62 2.45
N GLU A 93 -4.41 6.24 3.52
CA GLU A 93 -5.36 7.35 3.45
C GLU A 93 -4.78 8.51 2.64
N TRP A 94 -3.53 8.91 2.94
CA TRP A 94 -2.85 9.96 2.19
C TRP A 94 -2.75 9.64 0.69
N ILE A 95 -2.35 8.41 0.32
CA ILE A 95 -2.27 7.99 -1.09
C ILE A 95 -3.66 8.06 -1.74
N GLN A 96 -4.71 7.60 -1.06
CA GLN A 96 -6.07 7.64 -1.59
C GLN A 96 -6.55 9.08 -1.83
N GLU A 97 -6.21 10.01 -0.94
CA GLU A 97 -6.48 11.43 -1.20
C GLU A 97 -5.71 11.95 -2.42
N GLN A 98 -4.45 11.55 -2.61
CA GLN A 98 -3.69 11.94 -3.80
C GLN A 98 -4.32 11.36 -5.07
N MET A 99 -4.79 10.11 -5.02
CA MET A 99 -5.52 9.46 -6.11
C MET A 99 -6.78 10.26 -6.49
N ASP A 100 -7.58 10.65 -5.50
CA ASP A 100 -8.77 11.45 -5.74
C ASP A 100 -8.43 12.83 -6.32
N LYS A 101 -7.44 13.51 -5.73
CA LYS A 101 -7.03 14.87 -6.12
C LYS A 101 -6.42 14.93 -7.53
N LYS A 102 -5.60 13.95 -7.90
CA LYS A 102 -4.81 13.99 -9.14
C LYS A 102 -5.39 13.15 -10.27
N GLN A 103 -6.04 12.03 -9.95
CA GLN A 103 -6.56 11.09 -10.95
C GLN A 103 -8.09 11.03 -10.97
N GLY A 104 -8.76 11.40 -9.88
CA GLY A 104 -10.22 11.40 -9.77
C GLY A 104 -10.82 10.01 -9.61
N TYR A 105 -10.01 8.97 -9.40
CA TYR A 105 -10.42 7.60 -9.07
C TYR A 105 -9.32 6.92 -8.25
N ARG A 106 -9.68 5.87 -7.52
CA ARG A 106 -8.76 5.09 -6.68
C ARG A 106 -8.49 3.72 -7.33
N TRP A 107 -7.31 3.16 -7.08
CA TRP A 107 -6.97 1.78 -7.41
C TRP A 107 -6.26 1.11 -6.24
N ASN A 108 -5.96 -0.18 -6.39
CA ASN A 108 -5.43 -1.00 -5.29
C ASN A 108 -4.12 -0.42 -4.73
N ILE A 109 -3.97 -0.47 -3.42
CA ILE A 109 -2.73 -0.16 -2.70
C ILE A 109 -2.25 -1.44 -2.02
N TRP A 110 -0.96 -1.69 -2.09
CA TRP A 110 -0.32 -2.90 -1.62
C TRP A 110 0.65 -2.58 -0.50
N LEU A 111 0.46 -3.28 0.63
CA LEU A 111 1.31 -3.21 1.79
C LEU A 111 2.05 -4.54 1.92
N GLY A 112 3.36 -4.48 2.11
CA GLY A 112 4.17 -5.67 2.28
C GLY A 112 5.67 -5.45 2.37
N PHE A 113 6.37 -6.54 2.63
CA PHE A 113 7.81 -6.58 2.81
C PHE A 113 8.46 -7.36 1.67
N MET A 114 9.68 -6.97 1.31
CA MET A 114 10.51 -7.82 0.44
C MET A 114 11.02 -9.01 1.24
N ALA A 115 10.86 -10.21 0.71
CA ALA A 115 11.38 -11.43 1.32
C ALA A 115 12.91 -11.40 1.47
N ASN A 116 13.61 -10.77 0.51
CA ASN A 116 15.05 -10.60 0.51
C ASN A 116 15.43 -9.15 0.06
N PRO A 117 15.32 -8.14 0.94
CA PRO A 117 15.53 -6.74 0.55
C PRO A 117 16.97 -6.45 0.14
N SER A 118 17.16 -5.45 -0.71
CA SER A 118 18.48 -4.98 -1.16
C SER A 118 19.13 -3.96 -0.22
N VAL A 119 18.34 -3.40 0.71
CA VAL A 119 18.76 -2.45 1.74
C VAL A 119 18.71 -3.10 3.12
N ASN A 120 19.64 -2.72 3.99
CA ASN A 120 19.78 -3.19 5.35
C ASN A 120 18.94 -2.33 6.29
N HIS A 121 17.63 -2.45 6.21
CA HIS A 121 16.70 -2.00 7.25
C HIS A 121 15.31 -2.54 6.93
N LEU A 122 14.54 -2.90 7.96
CA LEU A 122 13.16 -3.32 7.79
C LEU A 122 12.35 -2.19 7.15
N ALA A 123 11.63 -2.50 6.08
CA ALA A 123 10.81 -1.54 5.37
C ALA A 123 9.49 -2.18 4.96
N LEU A 124 8.40 -1.62 5.48
CA LEU A 124 7.06 -1.88 4.99
C LEU A 124 6.82 -0.96 3.79
N HIS A 125 6.70 -1.55 2.61
CA HIS A 125 6.39 -0.81 1.40
C HIS A 125 4.88 -0.58 1.31
N VAL A 126 4.48 0.67 1.06
CA VAL A 126 3.11 1.05 0.71
C VAL A 126 3.13 1.54 -0.73
N VAL A 127 2.66 0.69 -1.64
CA VAL A 127 2.85 0.86 -3.09
C VAL A 127 1.52 0.76 -3.83
N SER A 128 1.24 1.68 -4.74
CA SER A 128 0.05 1.60 -5.59
C SER A 128 0.19 0.46 -6.61
N GLY A 129 -0.92 -0.22 -6.89
CA GLY A 129 -0.97 -1.48 -7.65
C GLY A 129 -0.89 -1.34 -9.17
N ASP A 130 -0.30 -0.25 -9.67
CA ASP A 130 -0.10 -0.02 -11.11
C ASP A 130 1.24 -0.58 -11.61
N LEU A 131 2.30 -0.57 -10.78
CA LEU A 131 3.67 -0.95 -11.16
C LEU A 131 4.20 -0.22 -12.41
N VAL A 132 3.67 0.97 -12.70
CA VAL A 132 4.09 1.80 -13.83
C VAL A 132 4.94 2.96 -13.32
N SER A 133 6.26 2.80 -13.43
CA SER A 133 7.23 3.85 -13.07
C SER A 133 8.44 3.85 -13.97
N GLU A 134 9.10 5.00 -14.12
CA GLU A 134 10.40 5.10 -14.79
C GLU A 134 11.54 4.37 -14.04
N HIS A 135 11.37 4.11 -12.74
CA HIS A 135 12.30 3.29 -11.96
C HIS A 135 11.96 1.79 -11.97
N MET A 136 10.84 1.39 -12.59
CA MET A 136 10.53 0.00 -12.92
C MET A 136 11.29 -0.42 -14.18
N LYS A 137 12.61 -0.61 -14.03
CA LYS A 137 13.57 -0.69 -15.15
C LYS A 137 13.76 -2.08 -15.74
N ASN A 138 13.74 -3.13 -14.91
CA ASN A 138 14.18 -4.45 -15.31
C ASN A 138 13.23 -5.54 -14.80
N LYS A 139 13.42 -6.76 -15.33
CA LYS A 139 12.62 -7.94 -14.99
C LYS A 139 12.63 -8.25 -13.50
N ARG A 140 13.79 -8.11 -12.86
CA ARG A 140 13.96 -8.33 -11.42
C ARG A 140 13.04 -7.41 -10.63
N HIS A 141 13.05 -6.09 -10.90
CA HIS A 141 12.20 -5.12 -10.21
C HIS A 141 10.71 -5.45 -10.34
N TYR A 142 10.25 -5.89 -11.52
CA TYR A 142 8.84 -6.24 -11.69
C TYR A 142 8.48 -7.52 -10.95
N ASN A 143 9.31 -8.55 -11.07
CA ASN A 143 9.09 -9.86 -10.46
C ASN A 143 9.16 -9.82 -8.93
N GLU A 144 9.83 -8.83 -8.33
CA GLU A 144 9.80 -8.58 -6.88
C GLU A 144 8.39 -8.29 -6.39
N PHE A 145 7.58 -7.53 -7.15
CA PHE A 145 6.21 -7.15 -6.77
C PHE A 145 5.13 -8.05 -7.36
N HIS A 146 5.49 -8.95 -8.27
CA HIS A 146 4.51 -9.83 -8.92
C HIS A 146 3.86 -10.78 -7.88
N PRO A 147 2.52 -10.75 -7.69
CA PRO A 147 1.86 -11.48 -6.59
C PRO A 147 2.11 -12.99 -6.59
N LYS A 148 2.21 -13.61 -7.77
CA LYS A 148 2.46 -15.06 -7.94
C LYS A 148 3.80 -15.51 -7.36
N ASN A 149 4.79 -14.63 -7.32
CA ASN A 149 6.15 -15.00 -6.92
C ASN A 149 6.28 -15.05 -5.38
N GLY A 150 5.42 -14.35 -4.65
CA GLY A 150 5.46 -14.27 -3.19
C GLY A 150 6.72 -13.59 -2.64
N TYR A 151 7.52 -12.94 -3.50
CA TYR A 151 8.69 -12.17 -3.09
C TYR A 151 8.29 -10.92 -2.31
N PHE A 152 7.21 -10.26 -2.75
CA PHE A 152 6.50 -9.24 -1.98
C PHE A 152 5.50 -9.90 -1.03
N ILE A 153 5.88 -10.04 0.23
CA ILE A 153 5.07 -10.68 1.26
C ILE A 153 4.07 -9.66 1.79
N ARG A 154 2.79 -9.89 1.52
CA ARG A 154 1.71 -8.98 1.91
C ARG A 154 1.63 -8.86 3.43
N LEU A 155 1.46 -7.63 3.93
CA LEU A 155 1.35 -7.35 5.37
C LEU A 155 0.27 -8.23 6.03
N LYS A 156 -0.89 -8.40 5.38
CA LYS A 156 -1.95 -9.29 5.87
C LYS A 156 -1.48 -10.71 6.16
N HIS A 157 -0.61 -11.28 5.30
CA HIS A 157 -0.12 -12.64 5.52
C HIS A 157 0.90 -12.67 6.67
N VAL A 158 1.69 -11.60 6.85
CA VAL A 158 2.61 -11.50 8.00
C VAL A 158 1.84 -11.44 9.31
N LEU A 159 0.73 -10.68 9.36
CA LEU A 159 -0.16 -10.62 10.54
C LEU A 159 -0.78 -11.99 10.84
N GLU A 160 -1.30 -12.68 9.80
CA GLU A 160 -1.84 -14.04 9.92
C GLU A 160 -0.80 -15.05 10.48
N TRP A 161 0.51 -14.80 10.31
CA TRP A 161 1.54 -15.68 10.89
C TRP A 161 1.62 -15.60 12.42
N PHE A 162 1.31 -14.46 13.01
CA PHE A 162 1.31 -14.30 14.47
C PHE A 162 0.14 -15.04 15.11
N GLU A 163 -1.02 -15.05 14.44
CA GLU A 163 -2.28 -15.68 14.87
C GLU A 163 -2.27 -17.22 14.74
N ALA A 164 -1.39 -17.79 13.92
CA ALA A 164 -1.37 -19.21 13.64
C ALA A 164 -0.79 -20.04 14.82
N ASP A 165 -1.55 -21.05 15.26
CA ASP A 165 -1.18 -21.97 16.35
C ASP A 165 -0.76 -23.39 15.86
N ALA A 166 -0.48 -23.52 14.56
CA ALA A 166 -0.10 -24.81 14.00
C ALA A 166 1.37 -25.16 14.36
N PRO A 167 1.65 -26.35 14.92
CA PRO A 167 3.02 -26.76 15.26
C PRO A 167 3.97 -26.69 14.05
N GLY A 168 5.11 -26.02 14.21
CA GLY A 168 6.13 -25.86 13.16
C GLY A 168 5.80 -24.84 12.06
N TYR A 169 4.59 -24.27 12.04
CA TYR A 169 4.19 -23.29 11.03
C TYR A 169 5.05 -22.02 11.09
N TRP A 170 5.29 -21.49 12.28
CA TRP A 170 6.14 -20.30 12.48
C TRP A 170 7.53 -20.49 11.87
N SER A 171 8.22 -21.59 12.20
CA SER A 171 9.56 -21.89 11.66
C SER A 171 9.56 -22.04 10.13
N MET A 172 8.46 -22.54 9.56
CA MET A 172 8.31 -22.68 8.11
C MET A 172 8.17 -21.31 7.42
N VAL A 173 7.24 -20.46 7.89
CA VAL A 173 6.93 -19.18 7.23
C VAL A 173 8.02 -18.14 7.45
N THR A 174 8.70 -18.17 8.59
CA THR A 174 9.77 -17.22 8.92
C THR A 174 11.11 -17.58 8.28
N ARG A 175 11.27 -18.79 7.72
CA ARG A 175 12.52 -19.26 7.09
C ARG A 175 13.08 -18.25 6.10
N LEU A 176 12.20 -17.71 5.24
CA LEU A 176 12.48 -16.69 4.24
C LEU A 176 13.82 -16.88 3.51
N ASP A 177 14.00 -18.03 2.87
CA ASP A 177 15.27 -18.43 2.25
C ASP A 177 15.62 -17.53 1.04
N PRO A 178 16.70 -16.72 1.12
CA PRO A 178 17.11 -15.84 0.03
C PRO A 178 17.33 -16.56 -1.30
N VAL A 179 17.83 -17.80 -1.28
CA VAL A 179 18.14 -18.56 -2.50
C VAL A 179 16.86 -18.97 -3.23
N GLU A 180 15.84 -19.42 -2.48
CA GLU A 180 14.53 -19.77 -3.04
C GLU A 180 13.88 -18.56 -3.70
N TYR A 181 13.92 -17.40 -3.02
CA TYR A 181 13.30 -16.18 -3.53
C TYR A 181 14.03 -15.59 -4.74
N GLU A 182 15.37 -15.65 -4.80
CA GLU A 182 16.12 -15.12 -5.95
C GLU A 182 15.85 -15.93 -7.23
N ARG A 183 15.60 -17.25 -7.12
CA ARG A 183 15.18 -18.07 -8.27
C ARG A 183 13.85 -17.59 -8.87
N LYS A 184 12.89 -17.23 -8.02
CA LYS A 184 11.57 -16.74 -8.47
C LYS A 184 11.64 -15.41 -9.22
N LEU A 185 12.72 -14.64 -9.07
CA LEU A 185 12.91 -13.40 -9.83
C LEU A 185 13.33 -13.64 -11.28
N GLN A 186 13.69 -14.88 -11.64
CA GLN A 186 14.08 -15.25 -13.00
C GLN A 186 12.90 -15.62 -13.89
N GLU A 187 11.71 -15.77 -13.33
CA GLU A 187 10.46 -16.07 -14.05
C GLU A 187 10.18 -15.10 -15.22
N PRO A 188 9.45 -15.53 -16.26
CA PRO A 188 9.04 -14.67 -17.36
C PRO A 188 8.29 -13.41 -16.90
N LEU A 189 8.28 -12.38 -17.75
CA LEU A 189 7.48 -11.19 -17.51
C LEU A 189 6.01 -11.49 -17.83
N GLU A 190 5.26 -11.94 -16.83
CA GLU A 190 3.84 -12.22 -16.92
C GLU A 190 3.02 -11.05 -16.34
N CYS A 191 1.96 -10.60 -17.01
CA CYS A 191 1.07 -9.56 -16.47
C CYS A 191 0.26 -10.11 -15.30
N PHE A 192 0.30 -9.44 -14.14
CA PHE A 192 -0.45 -9.87 -12.95
C PHE A 192 -1.97 -9.67 -13.04
N HIS A 193 -2.47 -9.02 -14.10
CA HIS A 193 -3.90 -8.84 -14.35
C HIS A 193 -4.50 -9.91 -15.26
N CYS A 194 -3.79 -10.31 -16.32
CA CYS A 194 -4.33 -11.15 -17.40
C CYS A 194 -3.46 -12.35 -17.76
N TYR A 195 -2.29 -12.50 -17.11
CA TYR A 195 -1.33 -13.58 -17.33
C TYR A 195 -0.70 -13.62 -18.73
N GLU A 196 -0.80 -12.54 -19.52
CA GLU A 196 -0.07 -12.42 -20.78
C GLU A 196 1.43 -12.29 -20.53
N GLU A 197 2.23 -13.05 -21.29
CA GLU A 197 3.70 -13.00 -21.21
C GLU A 197 4.32 -12.00 -22.18
N PHE A 198 5.37 -11.32 -21.71
CA PHE A 198 6.08 -10.29 -22.45
C PHE A 198 7.57 -10.62 -22.56
N ARG A 199 8.17 -10.30 -23.71
CA ARG A 199 9.62 -10.49 -23.92
C ARG A 199 10.45 -9.33 -23.36
N THR A 200 9.84 -8.17 -23.14
CA THR A 200 10.57 -6.94 -22.77
C THR A 200 9.78 -6.07 -21.80
N MET A 201 10.49 -5.38 -20.90
CA MET A 201 9.90 -4.44 -19.94
C MET A 201 9.10 -3.31 -20.59
N PRO A 202 9.53 -2.67 -21.70
CA PRO A 202 8.74 -1.61 -22.33
C PRO A 202 7.36 -2.09 -22.80
N ARG A 203 7.27 -3.30 -23.38
CA ARG A 203 6.00 -3.87 -23.82
C ARG A 203 5.09 -4.18 -22.65
N LEU A 204 5.62 -4.77 -21.58
CA LEU A 204 4.87 -4.98 -20.35
C LEU A 204 4.38 -3.65 -19.74
N LYS A 205 5.23 -2.63 -19.62
CA LYS A 205 4.85 -1.30 -19.10
C LYS A 205 3.74 -0.66 -19.94
N ALA A 206 3.80 -0.77 -21.27
CA ALA A 206 2.75 -0.28 -22.15
C ALA A 206 1.41 -1.00 -21.87
N HIS A 207 1.46 -2.32 -21.75
CA HIS A 207 0.29 -3.14 -21.43
C HIS A 207 -0.32 -2.85 -20.05
N LEU A 208 0.51 -2.66 -19.02
CA LEU A 208 0.05 -2.25 -17.68
C LEU A 208 -0.63 -0.88 -17.70
N LYS A 209 -0.11 0.07 -18.50
CA LYS A 209 -0.77 1.37 -18.70
C LYS A 209 -2.16 1.21 -19.32
N GLU A 210 -2.33 0.32 -20.29
CA GLU A 210 -3.65 0.06 -20.85
C GLU A 210 -4.61 -0.55 -19.83
N HIS A 211 -4.14 -1.43 -18.93
CA HIS A 211 -4.94 -1.90 -17.80
C HIS A 211 -5.38 -0.74 -16.90
N MET A 212 -4.49 0.21 -16.64
CA MET A 212 -4.79 1.39 -15.84
C MET A 212 -5.84 2.29 -16.49
N GLU A 213 -5.74 2.57 -17.80
CA GLU A 213 -6.75 3.36 -18.51
C GLU A 213 -8.11 2.65 -18.53
N ARG A 214 -8.15 1.33 -18.81
CA ARG A 214 -9.40 0.55 -18.73
C ARG A 214 -10.01 0.57 -17.34
N THR A 215 -9.18 0.56 -16.29
CA THR A 215 -9.63 0.61 -14.90
C THR A 215 -10.21 1.98 -14.57
N LYS A 216 -9.52 3.04 -14.99
CA LYS A 216 -9.98 4.42 -14.86
C LYS A 216 -11.35 4.64 -15.49
N GLU A 217 -11.52 4.22 -16.74
CA GLU A 217 -12.80 4.33 -17.46
C GLU A 217 -13.94 3.64 -16.69
N ARG A 218 -13.69 2.41 -16.21
CA ARG A 218 -14.67 1.64 -15.43
C ARG A 218 -15.03 2.32 -14.11
N GLU A 219 -14.04 2.79 -13.35
CA GLU A 219 -14.28 3.42 -12.06
C GLU A 219 -14.99 4.77 -12.19
N LEU A 220 -14.60 5.60 -13.18
CA LEU A 220 -15.29 6.86 -13.47
C LEU A 220 -16.75 6.62 -13.87
N ALA A 221 -17.01 5.64 -14.73
CA ALA A 221 -18.38 5.27 -15.12
C ALA A 221 -19.19 4.76 -13.92
N ARG A 222 -18.59 3.95 -13.05
CA ARG A 222 -19.22 3.46 -11.80
C ARG A 222 -19.58 4.61 -10.86
N MET A 223 -18.68 5.58 -10.68
CA MET A 223 -18.91 6.74 -9.82
C MET A 223 -20.01 7.65 -10.37
N GLU A 224 -20.03 7.91 -11.67
CA GLU A 224 -21.11 8.68 -12.30
C GLU A 224 -22.47 7.95 -12.18
N GLY A 225 -22.47 6.62 -12.36
CA GLY A 225 -23.64 5.78 -12.11
C GLY A 225 -24.17 5.91 -10.68
N LYS A 226 -23.28 5.88 -9.68
CA LYS A 226 -23.64 6.06 -8.27
C LYS A 226 -24.24 7.44 -8.01
N LYS A 227 -23.62 8.51 -8.51
CA LYS A 227 -24.13 9.89 -8.39
C LYS A 227 -25.51 10.05 -9.04
N ARG A 228 -25.74 9.43 -10.20
CA ARG A 228 -27.04 9.44 -10.87
C ARG A 228 -28.12 8.77 -10.04
N ILE A 229 -27.82 7.62 -9.43
CA ILE A 229 -28.76 6.91 -8.54
C ILE A 229 -29.07 7.75 -7.31
N GLU A 230 -28.05 8.34 -6.68
CA GLU A 230 -28.19 9.20 -5.50
C GLU A 230 -29.07 10.42 -5.79
N ARG A 231 -28.80 11.15 -6.88
CA ARG A 231 -29.64 12.28 -7.33
C ARG A 231 -31.08 11.85 -7.60
N ALA A 232 -31.29 10.69 -8.22
CA ALA A 232 -32.63 10.18 -8.48
C ALA A 232 -33.38 9.83 -7.19
N PHE A 233 -32.67 9.25 -6.22
CA PHE A 233 -33.22 8.95 -4.89
C PHE A 233 -33.58 10.22 -4.12
N GLU A 234 -32.70 11.22 -4.09
CA GLU A 234 -32.97 12.53 -3.49
C GLU A 234 -34.16 13.24 -4.13
N ALA A 235 -34.23 13.25 -5.47
CA ALA A 235 -35.35 13.85 -6.20
C ALA A 235 -36.68 13.10 -5.94
N SER A 236 -36.64 11.78 -5.79
CA SER A 236 -37.81 10.98 -5.41
C SER A 236 -38.29 11.31 -3.99
N ARG A 237 -37.35 11.35 -3.03
CA ARG A 237 -37.62 11.72 -1.64
C ARG A 237 -38.19 13.12 -1.52
N LYS A 238 -37.63 14.10 -2.25
CA LYS A 238 -38.15 15.48 -2.27
C LYS A 238 -39.58 15.54 -2.79
N ARG A 239 -39.88 14.86 -3.91
CA ARG A 239 -41.24 14.80 -4.46
C ARG A 239 -42.24 14.16 -3.49
N LYS A 240 -41.83 13.14 -2.74
CA LYS A 240 -42.67 12.52 -1.72
C LYS A 240 -43.01 13.51 -0.59
N ILE A 241 -42.01 14.22 -0.07
CA ILE A 241 -42.21 15.24 0.98
C ILE A 241 -43.11 16.37 0.49
N GLU A 242 -42.90 16.86 -0.74
CA GLU A 242 -43.73 17.91 -1.33
C GLU A 242 -45.19 17.45 -1.53
N ALA A 243 -45.41 16.19 -1.90
CA ALA A 243 -46.75 15.61 -2.03
C ALA A 243 -47.45 15.51 -0.66
N GLU A 244 -46.77 14.97 0.36
CA GLU A 244 -47.30 14.86 1.73
C GLU A 244 -47.62 16.25 2.33
N ALA A 245 -46.76 17.25 2.09
CA ALA A 245 -47.01 18.62 2.55
C ALA A 245 -48.23 19.25 1.86
N ARG A 246 -48.42 18.97 0.56
CA ARG A 246 -49.57 19.47 -0.19
C ARG A 246 -50.87 18.81 0.23
N GLU A 247 -50.86 17.51 0.50
CA GLU A 247 -52.01 16.77 1.02
C GLU A 247 -52.44 17.32 2.38
N LYS A 248 -51.50 17.49 3.31
CA LYS A 248 -51.76 18.09 4.62
C LYS A 248 -52.35 19.51 4.52
N ALA A 249 -51.81 20.35 3.64
CA ALA A 249 -52.32 21.71 3.45
C ALA A 249 -53.78 21.73 2.92
N LEU A 250 -54.17 20.74 2.12
CA LEU A 250 -55.55 20.60 1.64
C LEU A 250 -56.49 20.13 2.76
N GLU A 251 -56.05 19.21 3.62
CA GLU A 251 -56.80 18.76 4.81
C GLU A 251 -57.04 19.92 5.79
N ASP A 252 -55.99 20.69 6.11
CA ASP A 252 -56.07 21.83 7.02
C ASP A 252 -57.04 22.91 6.48
N ALA A 253 -57.00 23.19 5.16
CA ALA A 253 -57.90 24.14 4.52
C ALA A 253 -59.37 23.69 4.50
N GLY A 254 -59.64 22.38 4.39
CA GLY A 254 -61.00 21.83 4.40
C GLY A 254 -61.65 21.84 5.79
N SER A 255 -60.86 21.70 6.86
CA SER A 255 -61.36 21.74 8.25
C SER A 255 -61.70 23.14 8.77
N SER A 256 -61.32 24.20 8.04
CA SER A 256 -61.51 25.61 8.42
C SER A 256 -62.85 26.21 7.97
N SER A 257 -63.70 25.41 7.32
CA SER A 257 -64.94 25.82 6.66
C SER A 257 -66.23 25.24 7.26
N GLU A 258 -66.14 24.60 8.43
CA GLU A 258 -67.28 24.21 9.30
C GLU A 258 -67.34 25.06 10.56
#